data_AF-A0A9X4M8U4-F1
#
_entry.id   AF-A0A9X4M8U4-F1
#
_cell.length_a   1.000
_cell.length_b   1.000
_cell.length_c   1.000
_cell.angle_alpha   90.00
_cell.angle_beta   90.00
_cell.angle_gamma   90.00
#
_symmetry.space_group_name_H-M   'P 1'
#
loop_
_entity.id
_entity.type
_entity.pdbx_description
1 polymer ?
#
loop_
_entity_poly.entity_id
_entity_poly.type
_entity_poly.pdbx_seq_one_letter_code
_entity_poly.pdbx_strand_id
1 'polypeptide(L)' 'MQALKVMASINEKGQLTLDYPLELKTNSRVEVIILVSEPEEIEEPSKQEIIADFRQAWHEVMTGQTIPVAAMWEQLGND' A
#
# COMPACT_ATOMS: atom_id res chain seq x y z
N MET A 1 25.42 -14.77 8.32
CA MET A 1 24.65 -13.54 8.65
C MET A 1 23.18 -13.88 8.49
N GLN A 2 22.34 -13.46 9.44
CA GLN A 2 20.89 -13.70 9.41
C GLN A 2 20.20 -12.34 9.36
N ALA A 3 19.27 -12.15 8.42
CA ALA A 3 18.46 -10.94 8.35
C ALA A 3 17.19 -11.11 9.19
N LEU A 4 16.83 -10.07 9.94
CA LEU A 4 15.60 -10.01 10.72
C LEU A 4 14.85 -8.73 10.32
N LYS A 5 13.57 -8.87 9.98
CA LYS A 5 12.69 -7.72 9.68
C LYS A 5 11.79 -7.48 10.88
N VAL A 6 11.85 -6.28 11.43
CA VAL A 6 10.97 -5.79 12.50
C VAL A 6 10.48 -4.39 12.16
N MET A 7 9.32 -4.03 12.71
CA MET A 7 8.83 -2.66 12.62
C MET A 7 9.56 -1.76 13.62
N ALA A 8 9.84 -0.55 13.18
CA ALA A 8 10.54 0.45 13.95
C ALA A 8 10.16 1.82 13.42
N SER A 9 10.21 2.81 14.30
CA SER A 9 9.92 4.21 13.97
C SER A 9 11.20 5.04 14.05
N ILE A 10 11.36 5.99 13.12
CA ILE A 10 12.40 7.01 13.16
C ILE A 10 11.74 8.31 13.58
N ASN A 11 12.17 8.89 14.69
CA ASN A 11 11.63 10.17 15.17
C ASN A 11 12.27 11.38 14.46
N GLU A 12 11.75 12.57 14.74
CA GLU A 12 12.22 13.84 14.14
C GLU A 12 13.71 14.14 14.40
N LYS A 13 14.32 13.51 15.42
CA LYS A 13 15.74 13.64 15.75
C LYS A 13 16.60 12.57 15.07
N GLY A 14 16.01 11.75 14.20
CA GLY A 14 16.69 10.66 13.49
C GLY A 14 17.00 9.44 14.36
N GLN A 15 16.36 9.29 15.53
CA GLN A 15 16.58 8.12 16.39
C GLN A 15 15.65 6.98 15.98
N LEU A 16 16.22 5.80 15.80
CA LEU A 16 15.50 4.56 15.53
C LEU A 16 15.03 3.92 16.83
N THR A 17 13.72 3.72 16.96
CA THR A 17 13.10 3.00 18.08
C THR A 17 12.41 1.76 17.52
N LEU A 18 12.78 0.59 18.02
CA LEU A 18 12.09 -0.65 17.67
C LEU A 18 10.76 -0.72 18.43
N ASP A 19 9.70 -1.18 17.77
CA ASP A 19 8.39 -1.35 18.43
C ASP A 19 8.45 -2.44 19.50
N TYR A 20 9.33 -3.43 19.30
CA TYR A 20 9.58 -4.54 20.22
C TYR A 20 11.08 -4.86 20.30
N PRO A 21 11.57 -5.40 21.44
CA PRO A 21 12.97 -5.82 21.58
C PRO A 21 13.35 -6.95 20.59
N LEU A 22 14.61 -6.95 20.14
CA LEU A 22 15.14 -8.07 19.34
C LEU A 22 15.49 -9.24 20.26
N GLU A 23 14.87 -10.39 20.03
CA GLU A 23 15.18 -11.63 20.76
C GLU A 23 16.42 -12.33 20.19
N LEU A 24 17.57 -11.68 20.29
CA LEU A 24 18.85 -12.29 19.95
C LEU A 24 19.36 -13.13 21.12
N LYS A 25 19.79 -14.36 20.83
CA LYS A 25 20.29 -15.31 21.84
C LYS A 25 21.57 -14.84 22.55
N THR A 26 22.28 -13.88 21.97
CA THR A 26 23.58 -13.40 22.43
C THR A 26 23.67 -11.90 22.24
N ASN A 27 24.29 -11.22 23.21
CA ASN A 27 24.63 -9.80 23.08
C ASN A 27 25.70 -9.65 22.00
N SER A 28 25.39 -8.95 20.92
CA SER A 28 26.27 -8.81 19.77
C SER A 28 26.05 -7.49 19.06
N ARG A 29 27.10 -6.95 18.45
CA ARG A 29 26.99 -5.82 17.52
C ARG A 29 26.32 -6.29 16.23
N VAL A 30 25.37 -5.52 15.73
CA VAL A 30 24.61 -5.82 14.51
C VAL A 30 24.74 -4.70 13.48
N GLU A 31 24.53 -5.03 12.21
CA GLU A 31 24.35 -4.07 11.12
C GLU A 31 22.85 -3.82 10.93
N VAL A 32 22.47 -2.54 10.74
CA VAL A 32 21.07 -2.13 10.58
C VAL A 32 20.87 -1.60 9.17
N ILE A 33 19.88 -2.15 8.46
CA ILE A 33 19.44 -1.69 7.14
C ILE A 33 18.07 -1.05 7.31
N ILE A 34 17.93 0.20 6.89
CA ILE A 34 16.69 0.98 6.98
C ILE A 34 16.07 1.04 5.58
N LEU A 35 14.83 0.60 5.47
CA LEU A 35 14.01 0.73 4.27
C LEU A 35 13.02 1.88 4.50
N VAL A 36 13.21 2.99 3.82
CA VAL A 36 12.25 4.11 3.82
C VAL A 36 11.44 3.97 2.54
N SER A 37 10.11 3.85 2.67
CA SER A 37 9.23 3.99 1.53
C SER A 37 9.25 5.45 1.10
N GLU A 38 9.61 5.70 -0.15
CA GLU A 38 9.28 6.97 -0.77
C GLU A 38 7.75 7.10 -0.74
N PRO A 39 7.19 8.27 -0.39
CA PRO A 39 5.78 8.48 -0.62
C PRO A 39 5.54 8.25 -2.11
N GLU A 40 4.73 7.24 -2.44
CA GLU A 40 4.21 7.16 -3.80
C GLU A 40 3.52 8.51 -4.04
N GLU A 41 4.02 9.28 -5.00
CA GLU A 41 3.27 10.40 -5.57
C GLU A 41 2.06 9.80 -6.28
N ILE A 42 1.05 9.42 -5.51
CA ILE A 42 -0.26 9.10 -6.03
C ILE A 42 -0.80 10.45 -6.48
N GLU A 43 -0.79 10.68 -7.79
CA GLU A 43 -1.53 11.80 -8.38
C GLU A 43 -2.99 11.64 -7.96
N GLU A 44 -3.39 12.39 -6.93
CA GLU A 44 -4.77 12.39 -6.50
C GLU A 44 -5.63 12.92 -7.66
N PRO A 45 -6.65 12.17 -8.10
CA PRO A 45 -7.52 12.64 -9.16
C PRO A 45 -8.16 13.97 -8.71
N SER A 46 -8.19 14.94 -9.61
CA SER A 46 -8.83 16.21 -9.35
C SER A 46 -10.31 16.00 -9.02
N LYS A 47 -10.88 16.95 -8.27
CA LYS A 47 -12.33 16.92 -7.95
C LYS A 47 -13.21 16.82 -9.20
N GLN A 48 -12.75 17.33 -10.36
CA GLN A 48 -13.49 17.25 -11.61
C GLN A 48 -13.50 15.84 -12.18
N GLU A 49 -12.36 15.14 -12.15
CA GLU A 49 -12.23 13.74 -12.58
C GLU A 49 -13.11 12.84 -11.73
N ILE A 50 -13.07 12.99 -10.40
CA ILE A 50 -13.93 12.20 -9.49
C ILE A 50 -15.42 12.38 -9.80
N ILE A 51 -15.86 13.62 -10.08
CA ILE A 51 -17.27 13.90 -10.41
C ILE A 51 -17.64 13.34 -11.80
N ALA A 52 -16.72 13.40 -12.76
CA ALA A 52 -16.94 12.86 -14.10
C ALA A 52 -17.09 11.33 -14.05
N ASP A 53 -16.17 10.65 -13.36
CA ASP A 53 -16.18 9.20 -13.16
C ASP A 53 -17.46 8.75 -12.46
N PHE A 54 -17.88 9.47 -11.41
CA PHE A 54 -19.13 9.19 -10.71
C PHE A 54 -20.35 9.32 -11.62
N ARG A 55 -20.43 10.38 -12.44
CA ARG A 55 -21.54 10.57 -13.39
C ARG A 55 -21.58 9.47 -14.42
N GLN A 56 -20.42 9.03 -14.89
CA GLN A 56 -20.31 7.93 -15.85
C GLN A 56 -20.81 6.62 -15.21
N ALA A 57 -20.28 6.24 -14.06
CA ALA A 57 -20.71 5.03 -13.35
C ALA A 57 -22.22 5.06 -13.03
N TRP A 58 -22.75 6.23 -12.64
CA TRP A 58 -24.18 6.41 -12.41
C TRP A 58 -25.00 6.22 -13.71
N HIS A 59 -24.54 6.77 -14.83
CA HIS A 59 -25.18 6.59 -16.13
C HIS A 59 -25.16 5.13 -16.59
N GLU A 60 -24.04 4.43 -16.39
CA GLU A 60 -23.90 3.01 -16.71
C GLU A 60 -24.88 2.15 -15.92
N VAL A 61 -25.01 2.39 -14.61
CA VAL A 61 -26.02 1.73 -13.76
C VAL A 61 -27.43 2.02 -14.25
N MET A 62 -27.74 3.29 -14.53
CA MET A 62 -29.08 3.70 -14.98
C MET A 62 -29.46 3.16 -16.37
N THR A 63 -28.47 2.88 -17.23
CA THR A 63 -28.67 2.34 -18.58
C THR A 63 -28.48 0.82 -18.65
N GLY A 64 -28.18 0.16 -17.52
CA GLY A 64 -27.94 -1.28 -17.47
C GLY A 64 -26.62 -1.71 -18.14
N GLN A 65 -25.72 -0.78 -18.43
CA GLN A 65 -24.37 -1.03 -18.93
C GLN A 65 -23.45 -1.47 -17.77
N THR A 66 -23.83 -2.55 -17.10
CA THR A 66 -23.10 -3.11 -15.95
C THR A 66 -22.78 -4.57 -16.22
N ILE A 67 -21.63 -5.04 -15.74
CA ILE A 67 -21.27 -6.46 -15.79
C ILE A 67 -21.51 -7.11 -14.43
N PRO A 68 -22.05 -8.34 -14.37
CA PRO A 68 -22.11 -9.09 -13.13
C PRO A 68 -20.70 -9.33 -12.57
N VAL A 69 -20.57 -9.25 -11.25
CA VAL A 69 -19.28 -9.48 -10.55
C VAL A 69 -18.66 -10.83 -10.92
N ALA A 70 -19.46 -11.88 -11.11
CA ALA A 70 -18.97 -13.18 -11.53
C ALA A 70 -18.28 -13.13 -12.92
N ALA A 71 -18.84 -12.39 -13.87
CA ALA A 71 -18.26 -12.22 -15.21
C ALA A 71 -16.99 -11.35 -15.19
N MET A 72 -16.84 -10.47 -14.20
CA MET A 72 -15.64 -9.64 -14.04
C MET A 72 -14.41 -10.49 -13.70
N TRP A 73 -14.57 -11.54 -12.88
CA TRP A 73 -13.48 -12.46 -12.55
C TRP A 73 -13.05 -13.34 -13.74
N GLU A 74 -13.98 -13.71 -14.61
CA GLU A 74 -13.69 -14.46 -15.84
C GLU A 74 -12.86 -13.63 -16.84
N GLN A 75 -13.07 -12.31 -16.87
CA GLN A 75 -12.29 -11.41 -17.73
C GLN A 75 -10.87 -11.18 -17.23
N LEU A 76 -10.66 -11.14 -15.91
CA LEU A 76 -9.33 -10.96 -15.30
C LEU A 76 -8.44 -12.21 -15.38
N GLY A 77 -9.04 -13.40 -15.50
CA GLY A 77 -8.32 -14.67 -15.51
C GLY A 77 -7.92 -15.17 -16.91
N ASN A 78 -8.14 -14.39 -17.96
CA ASN A 78 -8.01 -14.84 -19.35
C ASN A 78 -6.81 -14.21 -20.09
N ASP A 79 -5.75 -13.86 -19.36
CA ASP A 79 -4.46 -13.37 -19.86
C ASP A 79 -3.45 -14.53 -20.04
#